data_AF-M6UFZ5-F1
#
_entry.id   AF-M6UFZ5-F1
#
_cell.length_a   1.000
_cell.length_b   1.000
_cell.length_c   1.000
_cell.angle_alpha   90.00
_cell.angle_beta   90.00
_cell.angle_gamma   90.00
#
_symmetry.space_group_name_H-M   'P 1'
#
loop_
_entity.id
_entity.type
_entity.pdbx_description
1 polymer ?
#
loop_
_entity_poly.entity_id
_entity_poly.type
_entity_poly.pdbx_seq_one_letter_code
_entity_poly.pdbx_strand_id
1 'polypeptide(L)' 'MHHCVNEGRLETLRILLEKGADPNVRDSNGVTCISLSKSSHGMSEFAELLLKYGADPTIRDKHGKTYLM' A
#
# COMPACT_ATOMS: atom_id res chain seq x y z
N MET A 1 1.92 3.83 -7.98
CA MET A 1 1.56 2.75 -7.04
C MET A 1 0.37 3.12 -6.17
N HIS A 2 0.42 4.24 -5.43
CA HIS A 2 -0.71 4.71 -4.59
C HIS A 2 -2.03 4.89 -5.36
N HIS A 3 -1.97 5.40 -6.59
CA HIS A 3 -3.15 5.49 -7.46
C HIS A 3 -3.82 4.13 -7.74
N CYS A 4 -3.05 3.03 -7.82
CA CYS A 4 -3.62 1.70 -8.08
C CYS A 4 -4.52 1.26 -6.92
N VAL A 5 -4.12 1.58 -5.68
CA VAL A 5 -4.90 1.28 -4.48
C VAL A 5 -6.15 2.17 -4.43
N ASN A 6 -6.02 3.47 -4.71
CA ASN A 6 -7.16 4.39 -4.68
C ASN A 6 -8.23 4.06 -5.74
N GLU A 7 -7.79 3.58 -6.90
CA GLU A 7 -8.64 3.25 -8.03
C GLU A 7 -9.12 1.78 -8.03
N GLY A 8 -8.75 0.98 -7.03
CA GLY A 8 -9.11 -0.44 -6.96
C GLY A 8 -8.51 -1.30 -8.08
N ARG A 9 -7.35 -0.92 -8.63
CA ARG A 9 -6.64 -1.65 -9.70
C ARG A 9 -5.61 -2.64 -9.18
N LEU A 10 -6.09 -3.81 -8.72
CA LEU A 10 -5.25 -4.86 -8.12
C LEU A 10 -4.22 -5.43 -9.10
N GLU A 11 -4.63 -5.71 -10.33
CA GLU A 11 -3.72 -6.26 -11.36
C GLU A 11 -2.57 -5.28 -11.69
N THR A 12 -2.86 -3.98 -11.77
CA THR A 12 -1.81 -2.97 -11.99
C THR A 12 -0.83 -2.93 -10.83
N LEU A 13 -1.32 -3.08 -9.59
CA LEU A 13 -0.45 -3.17 -8.42
C LEU A 13 0.45 -4.42 -8.49
N ARG A 14 -0.12 -5.57 -8.84
CA ARG A 14 0.59 -6.84 -9.00
C ARG A 14 1.72 -6.72 -10.03
N ILE A 15 1.43 -6.18 -11.21
CA ILE A 15 2.44 -5.99 -12.26
C ILE A 15 3.58 -5.09 -11.78
N LEU A 16 3.27 -3.99 -11.08
CA LEU A 16 4.29 -3.09 -10.55
C LEU A 16 5.22 -3.81 -9.56
N LEU A 17 4.64 -4.56 -8.62
CA LEU A 17 5.38 -5.35 -7.64
C LEU A 17 6.24 -6.43 -8.30
N GLU A 18 5.70 -7.14 -9.30
CA GLU A 18 6.46 -8.14 -10.09
C GLU A 18 7.61 -7.52 -10.88
N LYS A 19 7.50 -6.24 -11.26
CA LYS A 19 8.60 -5.49 -11.90
C LYS A 19 9.63 -4.96 -10.91
N GLY A 20 9.51 -5.29 -9.62
CA GLY A 20 10.44 -4.84 -8.58
C GLY A 20 10.14 -3.45 -8.04
N ALA A 21 8.91 -2.95 -8.19
CA ALA A 21 8.51 -1.72 -7.51
C ALA A 21 8.57 -1.93 -5.99
N ASP A 22 9.14 -0.94 -5.28
CA ASP A 22 9.21 -0.96 -3.83
C ASP A 22 7.81 -0.79 -3.21
N PRO A 23 7.31 -1.75 -2.41
CA PRO A 23 6.01 -1.64 -1.74
C PRO A 23 5.97 -0.58 -0.62
N ASN A 24 7.13 -0.12 -0.16
CA ASN A 24 7.28 0.81 0.96
C ASN A 24 7.37 2.27 0.52
N VAL A 25 7.12 2.56 -0.75
CA VAL A 25 7.12 3.93 -1.27
C VAL A 25 6.12 4.79 -0.49
N ARG A 26 6.62 5.94 -0.05
CA ARG A 26 5.87 6.96 0.68
C ARG A 26 5.44 8.06 -0.27
N ASP A 27 4.20 8.52 -0.13
CA ASP A 27 3.76 9.75 -0.81
C ASP A 27 4.34 11.00 -0.13
N SER A 28 3.95 12.20 -0.60
CA SER A 28 4.33 13.48 0.02
C SER A 28 3.86 13.65 1.46
N ASN A 29 2.88 12.86 1.90
CA ASN A 29 2.38 12.81 3.27
C ASN A 29 3.07 11.73 4.11
N GLY A 30 3.98 10.94 3.55
CA GLY A 30 4.58 9.81 4.24
C GLY A 30 3.71 8.55 4.26
N VAL A 31 2.58 8.56 3.55
CA VAL A 31 1.61 7.46 3.50
C VAL A 31 2.13 6.37 2.58
N THR A 32 2.11 5.12 3.05
CA THR A 32 2.45 3.93 2.25
C THR A 32 1.23 3.37 1.53
N CYS A 33 1.45 2.61 0.45
CA CYS A 33 0.37 1.94 -0.28
C CYS A 33 -0.45 1.02 0.64
N ILE A 34 0.22 0.34 1.59
CA ILE A 34 -0.47 -0.53 2.56
C ILE A 34 -1.38 0.28 3.49
N SER A 35 -0.98 1.49 3.90
CA SER A 35 -1.82 2.36 4.72
C SER A 35 -3.10 2.79 3.99
N LEU A 36 -3.05 2.96 2.66
CA LEU A 36 -4.23 3.28 1.84
C LEU A 36 -5.21 2.11 1.72
N SER A 37 -4.71 0.86 1.71
CA SER A 37 -5.57 -0.32 1.64
C SER A 37 -6.47 -0.51 2.87
N LYS A 38 -6.24 0.23 3.97
CA LYS A 38 -7.14 0.22 5.14
C LYS A 38 -8.36 1.14 5.00
N SER A 39 -8.32 2.11 4.09
CA SER A 39 -9.32 3.18 4.04
C SER A 39 -10.63 2.80 3.34
N SER A 40 -10.66 1.73 2.55
CA SER A 40 -11.84 1.36 1.75
C SER A 40 -12.29 -0.07 2.05
N HIS A 41 -13.60 -0.25 2.20
CA HIS A 41 -14.22 -1.57 2.34
C HIS A 41 -13.85 -2.45 1.14
N GLY A 42 -13.28 -3.64 1.38
CA GLY A 42 -12.92 -4.59 0.32
C GLY A 42 -11.48 -4.52 -0.21
N MET A 43 -10.61 -3.70 0.38
CA MET A 43 -9.19 -3.60 -0.03
C MET A 43 -8.26 -4.64 0.63
N SER A 44 -8.81 -5.68 1.27
CA SER A 44 -8.02 -6.72 1.95
C SER A 44 -7.01 -7.39 1.02
N GLU A 45 -7.41 -7.65 -0.23
CA GLU A 45 -6.54 -8.27 -1.24
C GLU A 45 -5.33 -7.38 -1.58
N PHE A 46 -5.48 -6.05 -1.52
CA PHE A 46 -4.35 -5.13 -1.72
C PHE A 46 -3.35 -5.23 -0.57
N ALA A 47 -3.84 -5.29 0.66
CA ALA A 47 -3.00 -5.43 1.84
C ALA A 47 -2.24 -6.75 1.81
N GLU A 48 -2.92 -7.86 1.49
CA GLU A 48 -2.30 -9.18 1.35
C GLU A 48 -1.23 -9.20 0.26
N LEU A 49 -1.52 -8.61 -0.91
CA LEU A 49 -0.55 -8.52 -2.00
C LEU A 49 0.67 -7.69 -1.59
N LEU A 50 0.46 -6.53 -0.97
CA LEU A 50 1.57 -5.67 -0.51
C LEU A 50 2.44 -6.39 0.53
N LEU A 51 1.83 -7.04 1.52
CA LEU A 51 2.55 -7.82 2.54
C LEU A 51 3.34 -8.98 1.92
N LYS A 52 2.77 -9.67 0.93
CA LYS A 52 3.43 -10.78 0.22
C LYS A 52 4.72 -10.34 -0.48
N TYR A 53 4.79 -9.08 -0.94
CA TYR A 53 5.97 -8.51 -1.58
C TYR A 53 6.87 -7.72 -0.61
N GLY A 54 6.64 -7.81 0.70
CA GLY A 54 7.51 -7.21 1.72
C GLY A 54 7.15 -5.77 2.12
N ALA A 55 5.89 -5.38 1.98
CA ALA A 55 5.41 -4.14 2.57
C ALA A 55 5.54 -4.17 4.09
N ASP A 56 6.03 -3.08 4.68
CA ASP A 56 6.16 -2.90 6.11
C ASP A 56 4.92 -2.14 6.65
N PRO A 57 4.06 -2.81 7.45
CA PRO A 57 2.86 -2.20 8.02
C PRO A 57 3.18 -1.23 9.18
N THR A 58 4.43 -1.18 9.65
CA THR A 58 4.84 -0.34 10.79
C THR A 58 5.27 1.06 10.37
N ILE A 59 5.40 1.31 9.06
CA ILE A 59 5.80 2.61 8.53
C ILE A 59 4.76 3.66 8.91
N ARG A 60 5.25 4.73 9.57
CA ARG A 60 4.44 5.88 10.01
C ARG A 60 4.38 6.95 8.95
N ASP A 61 3.18 7.46 8.69
CA ASP A 61 2.97 8.69 7.93
C ASP A 61 3.34 9.95 8.76
N LYS A 62 3.27 11.14 8.16
CA LYS A 62 3.53 12.41 8.84
C LYS A 62 2.62 12.68 10.05
N HIS A 63 1.43 12.07 10.10
CA HIS A 63 0.53 12.15 11.24
C HIS A 63 0.80 11.07 12.30
N GLY A 64 1.83 10.25 12.12
CA GLY A 64 2.16 9.14 13.02
C GLY A 64 1.24 7.92 12.85
N LYS A 65 0.35 7.92 11.84
CA LYS A 65 -0.53 6.79 11.56
C LYS A 65 0.26 5.67 10.89
N THR A 66 -0.03 4.43 11.27
CA THR A 66 0.53 3.22 10.65
C THR A 66 -0.60 2.38 10.06
N TYR A 67 -0.29 1.34 9.28
CA TYR A 67 -1.31 0.38 8.88
C TYR A 67 -1.92 -0.34 10.09
N LEU A 68 -1.20 -0.50 11.20
CA LEU A 68 -1.70 -1.21 12.38
C LEU A 68 -2.64 -0.36 13.25
N MET A 69 -2.46 0.97 13.29
CA MET A 69 -3.31 1.94 14.02
C MET A 69 -4.53 2.37 13.21
#